data_AF-A0A0F9DD55-F1
#
_entry.id   AF-A0A0F9DD55-F1
#
_cell.length_a   1.000
_cell.length_b   1.000
_cell.length_c   1.000
_cell.angle_alpha   90.00
_cell.angle_beta   90.00
_cell.angle_gamma   90.00
#
_symmetry.space_group_name_H-M   'P 1'
#
loop_
_entity.id
_entity.type
_entity.pdbx_description
1 polymer ?
#
loop_
_entity_poly.entity_id
_entity_poly.type
_entity_poly.pdbx_seq_one_letter_code
_entity_poly.pdbx_strand_id
1 'polypeptide(L)'
;MKKAAIAFVALPLLCMGAGYGAGMALAPAPAEAAGTELDENASHGVDETVKDAAHAPETDAGAHGEDGDAHGEDGDTVHGENEEPMDSYELAKDRTVVRLGQMTIPVEKTNSVSYVVADFALKMGSLELAERYRRVEDATRMRDSLLQAMNLAAESAVLRGVAIDSEALSQLLRDLISKDHQGVDDVMFVSLYKQDVARL
;
A
#
# COMPACT_ATOMS: atom_id res chain seq x y z
N MET A 1 -19.96 58.27 13.66
CA MET A 1 -20.02 57.32 12.53
C MET A 1 -19.54 55.96 13.03
N LYS A 2 -20.49 55.05 13.25
CA LYS A 2 -20.37 53.70 13.82
C LYS A 2 -21.37 52.84 13.05
N LYS A 3 -21.05 51.56 12.81
CA LYS A 3 -21.86 50.46 12.21
C LYS A 3 -21.36 50.01 10.83
N ALA A 4 -20.30 49.20 10.81
CA ALA A 4 -20.01 48.27 9.70
C ALA A 4 -18.96 47.22 10.10
N ALA A 5 -19.13 46.58 11.25
CA ALA A 5 -18.38 45.40 11.64
C ALA A 5 -19.34 44.49 12.41
N ILE A 6 -19.26 43.17 12.20
CA ILE A 6 -20.14 42.10 12.70
C ILE A 6 -21.30 41.76 11.74
N ALA A 7 -20.99 41.07 10.65
CA ALA A 7 -21.99 40.33 9.87
C ALA A 7 -21.37 39.20 9.03
N PHE A 8 -20.55 38.30 9.60
CA PHE A 8 -20.07 37.12 8.86
C PHE A 8 -19.62 35.94 9.76
N VAL A 9 -20.31 35.69 10.89
CA VAL A 9 -19.98 34.56 11.80
C VAL A 9 -21.16 33.60 12.04
N ALA A 10 -22.36 33.90 11.55
CA ALA A 10 -23.57 33.16 11.94
C ALA A 10 -24.16 32.21 10.87
N LEU A 11 -23.39 31.79 9.86
CA LEU A 11 -23.91 30.90 8.81
C LEU A 11 -23.55 29.40 8.90
N PRO A 12 -22.46 28.92 9.54
CA PRO A 12 -22.18 27.47 9.50
C PRO A 12 -23.00 26.66 10.54
N LEU A 13 -23.61 27.30 11.54
CA LEU A 13 -24.31 26.61 12.63
C LEU A 13 -25.75 26.18 12.30
N LEU A 14 -26.29 26.51 11.13
CA LEU A 14 -27.64 26.11 10.71
C LEU A 14 -27.66 24.81 9.87
N CYS A 15 -26.52 24.37 9.34
CA CYS A 15 -26.44 23.17 8.50
C CYS A 15 -26.16 21.86 9.28
N MET A 16 -25.94 21.92 10.60
CA MET A 16 -25.63 20.73 11.42
C MET A 16 -26.86 20.05 12.05
N GLY A 17 -28.07 20.57 11.84
CA GLY A 17 -29.29 20.09 12.52
C GLY A 17 -30.26 19.24 11.70
N ALA A 18 -30.09 19.14 10.37
CA ALA A 18 -31.09 18.52 9.49
C ALA A 18 -30.68 17.18 8.86
N GLY A 19 -29.50 16.64 9.21
CA GLY A 19 -29.00 15.38 8.66
C GLY A 19 -29.22 14.13 9.54
N TYR A 20 -29.46 14.30 10.84
CA TYR A 20 -29.42 13.21 11.82
C TYR A 20 -30.81 12.62 12.14
N GLY A 21 -31.74 12.59 11.17
CA GLY A 21 -33.12 12.13 11.38
C GLY A 21 -33.63 11.07 10.40
N ALA A 22 -33.04 10.97 9.20
CA ALA A 22 -33.54 10.07 8.15
C ALA A 22 -32.90 8.67 8.14
N GLY A 23 -31.89 8.41 8.98
CA GLY A 23 -31.20 7.11 9.03
C GLY A 23 -31.83 6.05 9.95
N MET A 24 -32.75 6.45 10.85
CA MET A 24 -33.40 5.52 11.80
C MET A 24 -34.74 4.94 11.28
N ALA A 25 -35.22 5.36 10.11
CA ALA A 25 -36.51 4.91 9.56
C ALA A 25 -36.40 3.72 8.57
N LEU A 26 -35.19 3.20 8.32
CA LEU A 26 -34.94 2.03 7.47
C LEU A 26 -34.12 0.96 8.20
N ALA A 27 -34.28 0.85 9.52
CA ALA A 27 -33.88 -0.35 10.24
C ALA A 27 -34.85 -1.48 9.85
N PRO A 28 -34.42 -2.55 9.17
CA PRO A 28 -35.24 -3.73 9.04
C PRO A 28 -35.44 -4.33 10.43
N ALA A 29 -36.69 -4.64 10.78
CA ALA A 29 -37.03 -5.26 12.04
C ALA A 29 -36.24 -6.57 12.22
N PRO A 30 -35.68 -6.85 13.42
CA PRO A 30 -35.20 -8.19 13.73
C PRO A 30 -36.41 -9.11 13.76
N ALA A 31 -36.47 -10.06 12.83
CA ALA A 31 -37.44 -11.14 12.89
C ALA A 31 -37.04 -12.07 14.03
N GLU A 32 -37.73 -11.95 15.16
CA GLU A 32 -37.74 -12.98 16.19
C GLU A 32 -38.49 -14.23 15.67
N ALA A 33 -37.75 -15.34 15.76
CA ALA A 33 -38.14 -16.74 15.79
C ALA A 33 -39.62 -17.11 15.56
N ALA A 34 -39.83 -17.89 14.49
CA ALA A 34 -40.81 -18.97 14.50
C ALA A 34 -40.04 -20.29 14.43
N GLY A 35 -40.12 -21.08 15.50
CA GLY A 35 -39.53 -22.40 15.59
C GLY A 35 -40.20 -23.40 14.64
N THR A 36 -39.45 -24.43 14.29
CA THR A 36 -40.02 -25.76 14.07
C THR A 36 -39.05 -26.77 14.64
N GLU A 37 -39.61 -27.56 15.53
CA GLU A 37 -39.02 -28.56 16.38
C GLU A 37 -38.96 -29.90 15.63
N LEU A 38 -38.15 -30.82 16.18
CA LEU A 38 -38.02 -32.27 15.88
C LEU A 38 -37.03 -32.61 14.74
N ASP A 39 -36.09 -33.55 14.86
CA ASP A 39 -36.03 -34.68 15.79
C ASP A 39 -34.57 -35.12 16.06
N GLU A 40 -34.43 -35.76 17.21
CA GLU A 40 -33.26 -36.27 17.89
C GLU A 40 -32.73 -37.56 17.23
N ASN A 41 -31.50 -37.97 17.62
CA ASN A 41 -30.95 -39.34 17.52
C ASN A 41 -30.03 -39.69 16.33
N ALA A 42 -28.72 -39.47 16.52
CA ALA A 42 -27.71 -40.49 16.25
C ALA A 42 -26.43 -40.18 17.04
N SER A 43 -26.32 -40.82 18.20
CA SER A 43 -25.06 -40.98 18.93
C SER A 43 -24.23 -42.08 18.26
N HIS A 44 -22.91 -41.87 18.16
CA HIS A 44 -21.90 -42.88 18.52
C HIS A 44 -20.52 -42.20 18.53
N GLY A 45 -19.96 -42.04 19.72
CA GLY A 45 -18.54 -41.81 19.91
C GLY A 45 -17.77 -43.11 19.92
N VAL A 46 -16.51 -43.06 19.51
CA VAL A 46 -15.44 -43.90 20.06
C VAL A 46 -14.18 -43.03 20.13
N ASP A 47 -13.69 -42.92 21.35
CA ASP A 47 -12.39 -42.43 21.78
C ASP A 47 -11.32 -43.49 21.45
N GLU A 48 -10.17 -43.11 20.88
CA GLU A 48 -8.91 -43.73 21.29
C GLU A 48 -7.70 -42.84 21.03
N THR A 49 -6.97 -42.64 22.11
CA THR A 49 -5.71 -41.93 22.34
C THR A 49 -4.46 -42.68 21.84
N VAL A 50 -3.50 -41.99 21.20
CA VAL A 50 -2.04 -42.31 21.24
C VAL A 50 -1.26 -40.99 20.95
N LYS A 51 -0.75 -40.24 21.93
CA LYS A 51 0.64 -40.23 22.46
C LYS A 51 1.74 -40.35 21.39
N ASP A 52 2.49 -39.28 21.10
CA ASP A 52 3.70 -38.82 21.81
C ASP A 52 4.97 -39.18 21.02
N ALA A 53 5.74 -38.17 20.62
CA ALA A 53 7.18 -38.26 20.37
C ALA A 53 7.75 -36.84 20.21
N ALA A 54 8.11 -36.27 21.36
CA ALA A 54 9.00 -35.13 21.49
C ALA A 54 10.39 -35.44 20.92
N HIS A 55 11.04 -34.45 20.29
CA HIS A 55 12.48 -34.41 20.15
C HIS A 55 13.03 -33.28 21.04
N ALA A 56 13.66 -33.68 22.14
CA ALA A 56 14.49 -32.84 22.98
C ALA A 56 15.91 -32.72 22.40
N PRO A 57 16.69 -31.71 22.81
CA PRO A 57 17.95 -31.33 22.18
C PRO A 57 19.13 -32.06 22.82
N GLU A 58 20.15 -32.38 22.04
CA GLU A 58 21.46 -32.76 22.58
C GLU A 58 22.50 -31.72 22.16
N THR A 59 23.15 -31.20 23.20
CA THR A 59 24.36 -30.40 23.18
C THR A 59 25.51 -31.38 23.43
N ASP A 60 26.55 -31.38 22.61
CA ASP A 60 27.90 -31.51 23.18
C ASP A 60 28.99 -30.93 22.27
N ALA A 61 30.00 -30.40 22.96
CA ALA A 61 31.06 -29.56 22.48
C ALA A 61 32.23 -30.33 21.85
N GLY A 62 32.95 -29.67 20.94
CA GLY A 62 34.26 -30.10 20.46
C GLY A 62 34.97 -28.98 19.72
N ALA A 63 35.89 -28.31 20.41
CA ALA A 63 36.66 -27.18 19.93
C ALA A 63 37.92 -27.57 19.13
N HIS A 64 38.15 -26.88 18.01
CA HIS A 64 39.44 -26.54 17.36
C HIS A 64 39.05 -25.73 16.10
N GLY A 65 39.53 -24.54 15.75
CA GLY A 65 40.77 -23.84 16.03
C GLY A 65 41.34 -23.38 14.68
N GLU A 66 41.22 -22.08 14.40
CA GLU A 66 41.96 -21.23 13.43
C GLU A 66 41.76 -21.39 11.90
N ASP A 67 41.26 -20.26 11.35
CA ASP A 67 41.73 -19.49 10.19
C ASP A 67 41.60 -20.03 8.75
N GLY A 68 40.74 -19.36 7.99
CA GLY A 68 40.72 -19.43 6.52
C GLY A 68 39.51 -18.71 5.92
N ASP A 69 39.68 -17.42 5.59
CA ASP A 69 38.79 -16.66 4.71
C ASP A 69 38.50 -17.40 3.40
N ALA A 70 37.23 -17.69 3.13
CA ALA A 70 36.70 -17.85 1.77
C ALA A 70 35.17 -17.69 1.79
N HIS A 71 34.71 -16.65 1.10
CA HIS A 71 33.31 -16.35 0.81
C HIS A 71 32.55 -17.57 0.26
N GLY A 72 31.44 -17.93 0.91
CA GLY A 72 30.49 -18.91 0.43
C GLY A 72 29.22 -19.00 1.29
N GLU A 73 28.09 -18.80 0.61
CA GLU A 73 26.71 -19.23 0.92
C GLU A 73 25.86 -18.49 1.99
N ASP A 74 24.80 -17.88 1.46
CA ASP A 74 23.39 -18.08 1.83
C ASP A 74 22.93 -17.87 3.28
N GLY A 75 22.18 -16.78 3.43
CA GLY A 75 21.09 -16.61 4.41
C GLY A 75 20.21 -15.49 3.88
N ASP A 76 19.20 -15.81 3.06
CA ASP A 76 17.83 -15.97 3.52
C ASP A 76 17.48 -14.99 4.66
N THR A 77 17.21 -13.75 4.29
CA THR A 77 16.30 -12.90 5.04
C THR A 77 15.08 -12.68 4.17
N VAL A 78 14.05 -13.45 4.49
CA VAL A 78 12.64 -13.22 4.15
C VAL A 78 12.31 -11.75 4.38
N HIS A 79 12.29 -10.93 3.32
CA HIS A 79 11.66 -9.61 3.36
C HIS A 79 10.25 -9.74 2.81
N GLY A 80 9.40 -10.31 3.66
CA GLY A 80 7.96 -10.40 3.46
C GLY A 80 7.24 -9.71 4.62
N GLU A 81 7.66 -8.52 5.05
CA GLU A 81 7.06 -7.83 6.20
C GLU A 81 7.11 -6.32 5.98
N ASN A 82 5.93 -5.71 5.81
CA ASN A 82 5.63 -4.27 5.84
C ASN A 82 6.78 -3.33 5.42
N GLU A 83 6.83 -2.96 4.15
CA GLU A 83 7.49 -1.73 3.74
C GLU A 83 6.88 -0.58 4.54
N GLU A 84 7.61 -0.10 5.56
CA GLU A 84 7.16 1.03 6.35
C GLU A 84 6.96 2.21 5.39
N PRO A 85 5.79 2.88 5.44
CA PRO A 85 5.54 4.01 4.57
C PRO A 85 6.62 5.05 4.80
N MET A 86 7.26 5.48 3.72
CA MET A 86 8.33 6.47 3.77
C MET A 86 7.86 7.74 4.48
N ASP A 87 8.65 8.23 5.44
CA ASP A 87 8.28 9.41 6.21
C ASP A 87 8.25 10.65 5.30
N SER A 88 7.03 11.12 5.03
CA SER A 88 6.76 12.34 4.29
C SER A 88 7.49 13.58 4.82
N TYR A 89 7.79 13.63 6.13
CA TYR A 89 8.51 14.73 6.75
C TYR A 89 10.00 14.71 6.42
N GLU A 90 10.64 13.53 6.43
CA GLU A 90 12.05 13.37 6.02
C GLU A 90 12.22 13.65 4.53
N LEU A 91 11.29 13.19 3.69
CA LEU A 91 11.25 13.51 2.26
C LEU A 91 11.16 15.02 2.01
N ALA A 92 10.44 15.76 2.85
CA ALA A 92 10.31 17.22 2.73
C ALA A 92 11.60 17.98 3.10
N LYS A 93 12.47 17.40 3.93
CA LYS A 93 13.77 18.00 4.27
C LYS A 93 14.75 17.89 3.11
N ASP A 94 14.68 16.80 2.36
CA ASP A 94 15.52 16.62 1.19
C ASP A 94 15.04 17.48 0.03
N ARG A 95 15.78 18.56 -0.22
CA ARG A 95 15.43 19.53 -1.26
C ARG A 95 15.58 18.97 -2.69
N THR A 96 16.22 17.82 -2.85
CA THR A 96 16.34 17.14 -4.15
C THR A 96 15.16 16.23 -4.45
N VAL A 97 14.26 16.03 -3.49
CA VAL A 97 13.03 15.26 -3.67
C VAL A 97 11.91 16.15 -4.21
N VAL A 98 11.22 15.64 -5.22
CA VAL A 98 10.07 16.29 -5.87
C VAL A 98 8.84 15.41 -5.71
N ARG A 99 7.85 15.87 -4.95
CA ARG A 99 6.57 15.17 -4.83
C ARG A 99 5.73 15.40 -6.09
N LEU A 100 5.30 14.30 -6.70
CA LEU A 100 4.40 14.34 -7.84
C LEU A 100 2.95 14.20 -7.40
N GLY A 101 2.69 13.55 -6.26
CA GLY A 101 1.36 13.34 -5.71
C GLY A 101 0.79 11.98 -6.07
N GLN A 102 -0.48 11.79 -5.72
CA GLN A 102 -1.16 10.51 -5.82
C GLN A 102 -1.64 10.20 -7.24
N MET A 103 -1.60 8.92 -7.62
CA MET A 103 -2.20 8.35 -8.82
C MET A 103 -2.84 7.00 -8.51
N THR A 104 -3.90 6.67 -9.24
CA THR A 104 -4.61 5.39 -9.14
C THR A 104 -4.61 4.73 -10.51
N ILE A 105 -4.16 3.47 -10.58
CA ILE A 105 -4.02 2.72 -11.82
C ILE A 105 -4.78 1.40 -11.70
N PRO A 106 -5.76 1.14 -12.58
CA PRO A 106 -6.42 -0.16 -12.64
C PRO A 106 -5.49 -1.18 -13.29
N VAL A 107 -5.39 -2.35 -12.68
CA VAL A 107 -4.63 -3.51 -13.16
C VAL A 107 -5.61 -4.61 -13.45
N GLU A 108 -5.76 -4.93 -14.72
CA GLU A 108 -6.72 -5.92 -15.18
C GLU A 108 -6.20 -7.34 -14.95
N LYS A 109 -6.98 -8.14 -14.22
CA LYS A 109 -6.77 -9.58 -14.02
C LYS A 109 -7.90 -10.36 -14.67
N THR A 110 -7.76 -11.68 -14.75
CA THR A 110 -8.75 -12.56 -15.40
C THR A 110 -10.14 -12.45 -14.76
N ASN A 111 -10.24 -12.40 -13.43
CA ASN A 111 -11.50 -12.46 -12.68
C ASN A 111 -11.71 -11.24 -11.75
N SER A 112 -10.80 -10.26 -11.78
CA SER A 112 -10.83 -9.11 -10.89
C SER A 112 -10.13 -7.90 -11.51
N VAL A 113 -10.35 -6.73 -10.93
CA VAL A 113 -9.59 -5.51 -11.21
C VAL A 113 -8.91 -5.08 -9.92
N SER A 114 -7.60 -4.93 -9.94
CA SER A 114 -6.86 -4.37 -8.81
C SER A 114 -6.66 -2.87 -9.01
N TYR A 115 -7.07 -2.05 -8.05
CA TYR A 115 -6.72 -0.64 -8.04
C TYR A 115 -5.43 -0.46 -7.24
N VAL A 116 -4.36 -0.10 -7.92
CA VAL A 116 -3.08 0.27 -7.31
C VAL A 116 -3.12 1.77 -7.08
N VAL A 117 -2.94 2.18 -5.83
CA VAL A 117 -2.91 3.58 -5.43
C VAL A 117 -1.53 3.88 -4.88
N ALA A 118 -0.87 4.88 -5.46
CA ALA A 118 0.48 5.25 -5.10
C ALA A 118 0.64 6.77 -5.01
N ASP A 119 1.30 7.25 -3.97
CA ASP A 119 1.77 8.63 -3.85
C ASP A 119 3.26 8.68 -4.17
N PHE A 120 3.60 9.43 -5.23
CA PHE A 120 4.93 9.41 -5.82
C PHE A 120 5.78 10.59 -5.38
N ALA A 121 7.06 10.31 -5.17
CA ALA A 121 8.12 11.29 -5.08
C ALA A 121 9.29 10.87 -5.98
N LEU A 122 10.01 11.83 -6.55
CA LEU A 122 11.20 11.58 -7.36
C LEU A 122 12.42 12.11 -6.66
N LYS A 123 13.46 11.31 -6.59
CA LYS A 123 14.80 11.75 -6.20
C LYS A 123 15.52 12.28 -7.44
N MET A 124 15.95 13.53 -7.38
CA MET A 124 16.68 14.17 -8.47
C MET A 124 18.18 14.22 -8.19
N GLY A 125 19.01 14.07 -9.22
CA GLY A 125 20.47 14.13 -9.12
C GLY A 125 21.03 15.50 -8.77
N SER A 126 20.22 16.56 -8.83
CA SER A 126 20.63 17.88 -8.38
C SER A 126 19.46 18.72 -7.85
N LEU A 127 19.80 19.68 -6.99
CA LEU A 127 18.86 20.68 -6.49
C LEU A 127 18.26 21.51 -7.64
N GLU A 128 19.08 21.87 -8.63
CA GLU A 128 18.63 22.70 -9.77
C GLU A 128 17.60 21.97 -10.63
N LEU A 129 17.77 20.66 -10.82
CA LEU A 129 16.78 19.83 -11.50
C LEU A 129 15.53 19.65 -10.65
N ALA A 130 15.66 19.45 -9.34
CA ALA A 130 14.50 19.38 -8.44
C ALA A 130 13.65 20.66 -8.48
N GLU A 131 14.27 21.85 -8.43
CA GLU A 131 13.55 23.12 -8.53
C GLU A 131 12.94 23.34 -9.93
N ARG A 132 13.51 22.75 -10.98
CA ARG A 132 12.91 22.76 -12.32
C ARG A 132 11.65 21.91 -12.37
N TYR A 133 11.75 20.64 -11.96
CA TYR A 133 10.63 19.72 -11.99
C TYR A 133 9.52 20.03 -10.99
N ARG A 134 9.76 20.93 -10.02
CA ARG A 134 8.71 21.52 -9.17
C ARG A 134 7.83 22.54 -9.89
N ARG A 135 8.24 23.07 -11.05
CA ARG A 135 7.41 23.98 -11.84
C ARG A 135 6.21 23.21 -12.39
N VAL A 136 5.07 23.88 -12.48
CA VAL A 136 3.78 23.24 -12.80
C VAL A 136 3.85 22.51 -14.15
N GLU A 137 4.49 23.12 -15.13
CA GLU A 137 4.59 22.58 -16.49
C GLU A 137 5.44 21.30 -16.54
N ASP A 138 6.61 21.33 -15.91
CA ASP A 138 7.54 20.20 -15.87
C ASP A 138 6.98 19.06 -14.98
N ALA A 139 6.36 19.41 -13.85
CA ALA A 139 5.67 18.47 -12.97
C ALA A 139 4.52 17.76 -13.69
N THR A 140 3.73 18.48 -14.48
CA THR A 140 2.60 17.90 -15.23
C THR A 140 3.12 16.92 -16.28
N ARG A 141 4.14 17.30 -17.05
CA ARG A 141 4.79 16.41 -18.03
C ARG A 141 5.38 15.16 -17.39
N MET A 142 6.05 15.33 -16.25
CA MET A 142 6.59 14.21 -15.48
C MET A 142 5.47 13.28 -14.99
N ARG A 143 4.38 13.84 -14.47
CA ARG A 143 3.20 13.07 -14.05
C ARG A 143 2.61 12.28 -15.21
N ASP A 144 2.48 12.88 -16.39
CA ASP A 144 1.94 12.21 -17.57
C ASP A 144 2.83 11.03 -18.01
N SER A 145 4.16 11.23 -18.06
CA SER A 145 5.11 10.14 -18.35
C SER A 145 5.06 9.03 -17.30
N LEU A 146 4.92 9.38 -16.02
CA LEU A 146 4.81 8.40 -14.94
C LEU A 146 3.49 7.61 -15.00
N LEU A 147 2.37 8.27 -15.33
CA LEU A 147 1.08 7.61 -15.59
C LEU A 147 1.20 6.64 -16.76
N GLN A 148 1.89 7.02 -17.83
CA GLN A 148 2.14 6.15 -18.96
C GLN A 148 3.02 4.95 -18.57
N ALA A 149 4.09 5.17 -17.81
CA ALA A 149 4.97 4.12 -17.32
C ALA A 149 4.23 3.14 -16.39
N MET A 150 3.37 3.64 -15.50
CA MET A 150 2.55 2.81 -14.62
C MET A 150 1.51 1.99 -15.38
N ASN A 151 0.88 2.56 -16.42
CA ASN A 151 -0.04 1.78 -17.28
C ASN A 151 0.69 0.64 -18.00
N LEU A 152 1.92 0.88 -18.47
CA LEU A 152 2.74 -0.18 -19.04
C LEU A 152 3.14 -1.22 -17.98
N ALA A 153 3.51 -0.78 -16.78
CA ALA A 153 3.82 -1.67 -15.66
C ALA A 153 2.59 -2.49 -15.22
N ALA A 154 1.37 -1.99 -15.39
CA ALA A 154 0.13 -2.71 -15.08
C ALA A 154 -0.07 -3.96 -15.97
N GLU A 155 0.57 -4.01 -17.13
CA GLU A 155 0.58 -5.18 -17.99
C GLU A 155 1.61 -6.23 -17.55
N SER A 156 2.55 -5.86 -16.69
CA SER A 156 3.65 -6.72 -16.24
C SER A 156 3.27 -7.58 -15.02
N ALA A 157 4.13 -8.55 -14.71
CA ALA A 157 3.98 -9.39 -13.53
C ALA A 157 4.12 -8.62 -12.20
N VAL A 158 4.86 -7.50 -12.19
CA VAL A 158 5.16 -6.69 -10.98
C VAL A 158 3.89 -6.18 -10.32
N LEU A 159 2.88 -5.78 -11.10
CA LEU A 159 1.60 -5.29 -10.57
C LEU A 159 0.48 -6.34 -10.59
N ARG A 160 0.57 -7.38 -11.43
CA ARG A 160 -0.44 -8.44 -11.51
C ARG A 160 -0.33 -9.49 -10.41
N GLY A 161 0.83 -9.62 -9.77
CA GLY A 161 1.09 -10.55 -8.66
C GLY A 161 0.18 -10.34 -7.44
N VAL A 162 0.35 -11.19 -6.42
CA VAL A 162 -0.40 -11.08 -5.16
C VAL A 162 0.11 -9.90 -4.33
N ALA A 163 1.43 -9.81 -4.17
CA ALA A 163 2.12 -8.68 -3.57
C ALA A 163 2.71 -7.77 -4.66
N ILE A 164 2.98 -6.50 -4.32
CA ILE A 164 3.75 -5.59 -5.16
C ILE A 164 5.19 -5.62 -4.65
N ASP A 165 6.14 -5.86 -5.55
CA ASP A 165 7.57 -5.64 -5.30
C ASP A 165 7.86 -4.16 -5.61
N SER A 166 8.00 -3.34 -4.57
CA SER A 166 8.14 -1.88 -4.76
C SER A 166 9.51 -1.49 -5.34
N GLU A 167 10.57 -2.24 -5.03
CA GLU A 167 11.91 -1.99 -5.53
C GLU A 167 11.99 -2.32 -7.02
N ALA A 168 11.48 -3.48 -7.43
CA ALA A 168 11.39 -3.84 -8.85
C ALA A 168 10.49 -2.87 -9.62
N LEU A 169 9.42 -2.37 -9.00
CA LEU A 169 8.56 -1.36 -9.61
C LEU A 169 9.27 -0.01 -9.74
N SER A 170 9.99 0.45 -8.72
CA SER A 170 10.78 1.69 -8.77
C SER A 170 11.78 1.65 -9.93
N GLN A 171 12.57 0.57 -10.00
CA GLN A 171 13.58 0.38 -11.05
C GLN A 171 12.94 0.37 -12.44
N LEU A 172 11.84 -0.37 -12.61
CA LEU A 172 11.09 -0.40 -13.86
C LEU A 172 10.60 1.00 -14.26
N LEU A 173 10.00 1.74 -13.33
CA LEU A 173 9.49 3.09 -13.62
C LEU A 173 10.62 4.05 -13.96
N ARG A 174 11.72 4.01 -13.21
CA ARG A 174 12.94 4.80 -13.49
C ARG A 174 13.46 4.54 -14.90
N ASP A 175 13.58 3.27 -15.28
CA ASP A 175 14.08 2.89 -16.62
C ASP A 175 13.15 3.37 -17.74
N LEU A 176 11.84 3.37 -17.49
CA LEU A 176 10.85 3.86 -18.45
C LEU A 176 10.89 5.39 -18.61
N ILE A 177 10.99 6.14 -17.51
CA ILE A 177 10.93 7.62 -17.56
C ILE A 177 12.28 8.27 -17.87
N SER A 178 13.40 7.60 -17.57
CA SER A 178 14.76 8.15 -17.79
C SER A 178 15.08 8.47 -19.25
N LYS A 179 14.32 7.90 -20.19
CA LYS A 179 14.45 8.17 -21.64
C LYS A 179 14.01 9.60 -22.00
N ASP A 180 12.95 10.08 -21.35
CA ASP A 180 12.33 11.37 -21.66
C ASP A 180 12.69 12.45 -20.63
N HIS A 181 13.09 12.04 -19.42
CA HIS A 181 13.40 12.93 -18.31
C HIS A 181 14.81 12.70 -17.77
N GLN A 182 15.62 13.75 -17.77
CA GLN A 182 17.02 13.66 -17.36
C GLN A 182 17.19 13.90 -15.86
N GLY A 183 18.14 13.16 -15.26
CA GLY A 183 18.58 13.37 -13.89
C GLY A 183 17.61 12.91 -12.81
N VAL A 184 16.71 11.97 -13.15
CA VAL A 184 15.96 11.19 -12.16
C VAL A 184 16.88 10.09 -11.64
N ASP A 185 17.21 10.16 -10.35
CA ASP A 185 18.04 9.15 -9.69
C ASP A 185 17.19 7.96 -9.26
N ASP A 186 15.99 8.22 -8.73
CA ASP A 186 15.12 7.17 -8.20
C ASP A 186 13.63 7.59 -8.17
N VAL A 187 12.74 6.59 -8.21
CA VAL A 187 11.28 6.74 -8.11
C VAL A 187 10.82 6.20 -6.77
N MET A 188 10.40 7.09 -5.88
CA MET A 188 10.05 6.75 -4.51
C MET A 188 8.53 6.69 -4.33
N PHE A 189 8.09 5.75 -3.49
CA PHE A 189 6.71 5.64 -3.05
C PHE A 189 6.56 6.18 -1.63
N VAL A 190 5.82 7.28 -1.45
CA VAL A 190 5.44 7.79 -0.13
C VAL A 190 4.37 6.87 0.48
N SER A 191 3.46 6.39 -0.36
CA SER A 191 2.52 5.33 -0.04
C SER A 191 2.29 4.48 -1.27
N LEU A 192 2.07 3.19 -1.07
CA LEU A 192 1.75 2.23 -2.12
C LEU A 192 0.85 1.17 -1.54
N TYR A 193 -0.35 1.03 -2.10
CA TYR A 193 -1.26 -0.04 -1.70
C TYR A 193 -2.09 -0.53 -2.87
N LYS A 194 -2.63 -1.74 -2.69
CA LYS A 194 -3.37 -2.46 -3.70
C LYS A 194 -4.71 -2.91 -3.14
N GLN A 195 -5.77 -2.69 -3.90
CA GLN A 195 -7.11 -3.13 -3.55
C GLN A 195 -7.72 -3.95 -4.69
N ASP A 196 -8.01 -5.21 -4.42
CA ASP A 196 -8.63 -6.12 -5.39
C ASP A 196 -10.16 -6.01 -5.34
N VAL A 197 -10.78 -5.87 -6.51
CA VAL A 197 -12.24 -5.82 -6.69
C VAL A 197 -12.65 -6.93 -7.66
N ALA A 198 -13.55 -7.81 -7.24
CA ALA A 198 -14.02 -8.91 -8.08
C ALA A 198 -14.86 -8.38 -9.26
N ARG A 199 -14.71 -9.01 -10.44
CA ARG A 199 -15.63 -8.80 -11.56
C ARG A 199 -16.84 -9.72 -11.34
N LEU A 200 -18.02 -9.13 -11.21
CA LEU A 200 -19.30 -9.84 -11.12
C LEU A 200 -19.68 -10.48 -12.46
#